data_AF-A0A7V9T257-F1
#
_entry.id   AF-A0A7V9T257-F1
#
_cell.length_a   1.000
_cell.length_b   1.000
_cell.length_c   1.000
_cell.angle_alpha   90.00
_cell.angle_beta   90.00
_cell.angle_gamma   90.00
#
_symmetry.space_group_name_H-M   'P 1'
#
loop_
_entity.id
_entity.type
_entity.pdbx_description
1 polymer ?
#
loop_
_entity_poly.entity_id
_entity_poly.type
_entity_poly.pdbx_seq_one_letter_code
_entity_poly.pdbx_strand_id
1 'polypeptide(L)'
;GDTSFADRAAALAQYDRAVGLTGLVKGLEAAKKSIATRLLSDPNVSIYEGGRNDIVQDKVDVRVLVLIAYLRESFGQVTVSSLISGHRLYARPGVISAHIPGHALDVSALGGTPIQGHQEPGGITERAVRDLLFVPSEVMPRQIISLLGMGGASFPLADHYNHIHIGF
;
A
#
# COMPACT_ATOMS: atom_id res chain seq x y z
N GLY A 1 18.77 -19.17 -2.85
CA GLY A 1 17.50 -19.88 -3.07
C GLY A 1 17.10 -20.47 -1.75
N ASP A 2 15.97 -20.00 -1.21
CA ASP A 2 15.12 -20.57 -0.13
C ASP A 2 14.30 -19.43 0.50
N THR A 3 14.89 -18.22 0.61
CA THR A 3 14.21 -17.05 1.17
C THR A 3 13.07 -16.56 0.28
N SER A 4 13.25 -16.47 -1.04
CA SER A 4 12.19 -15.96 -1.93
C SER A 4 10.92 -16.82 -1.94
N PHE A 5 11.02 -18.13 -1.69
CA PHE A 5 9.83 -18.98 -1.57
C PHE A 5 9.10 -18.69 -0.26
N ALA A 6 9.85 -18.63 0.86
CA ALA A 6 9.30 -18.26 2.16
C ALA A 6 8.65 -16.86 2.14
N ASP A 7 9.30 -15.88 1.51
CA ASP A 7 8.79 -14.51 1.38
C ASP A 7 7.46 -14.48 0.61
N ARG A 8 7.37 -15.23 -0.50
CA ARG A 8 6.12 -15.37 -1.28
C ARG A 8 5.01 -16.04 -0.47
N ALA A 9 5.33 -17.09 0.29
CA ALA A 9 4.36 -17.79 1.11
C ALA A 9 3.86 -16.88 2.26
N ALA A 10 4.74 -16.11 2.88
CA ALA A 10 4.38 -15.13 3.89
C ALA A 10 3.49 -14.02 3.32
N ALA A 11 3.85 -13.47 2.16
CA ALA A 11 3.07 -12.46 1.46
C ALA A 11 1.68 -12.98 1.08
N LEU A 12 1.57 -14.21 0.56
CA LEU A 12 0.27 -14.81 0.26
C LEU A 12 -0.58 -14.99 1.52
N ALA A 13 0.00 -15.48 2.62
CA ALA A 13 -0.74 -15.68 3.87
C ALA A 13 -1.23 -14.35 4.48
N GLN A 14 -0.43 -13.29 4.41
CA GLN A 14 -0.82 -11.94 4.83
C GLN A 14 -1.91 -11.37 3.91
N TYR A 15 -1.79 -11.58 2.60
CA TYR A 15 -2.81 -11.21 1.62
C TYR A 15 -4.15 -11.90 1.90
N ASP A 16 -4.16 -13.21 2.12
CA ASP A 16 -5.38 -13.99 2.40
C ASP A 16 -6.11 -13.46 3.65
N ARG A 17 -5.35 -13.08 4.69
CA ARG A 17 -5.91 -12.41 5.88
C ARG A 17 -6.43 -11.02 5.58
N ALA A 18 -5.71 -10.25 4.76
CA ALA A 18 -6.09 -8.90 4.37
C ALA A 18 -7.41 -8.87 3.61
N VAL A 19 -7.62 -9.79 2.66
CA VAL A 19 -8.84 -9.85 1.83
C VAL A 19 -10.00 -10.61 2.50
N GLY A 20 -9.67 -11.58 3.34
CA GLY A 20 -10.62 -12.46 4.02
C GLY A 20 -11.41 -13.37 3.08
N LEU A 21 -12.26 -14.23 3.65
CA LEU A 21 -12.98 -15.27 2.90
C LEU A 21 -13.86 -14.72 1.76
N THR A 22 -14.47 -13.54 1.96
CA THR A 22 -15.29 -12.92 0.90
C THR A 22 -14.42 -12.54 -0.30
N GLY A 23 -13.25 -11.96 -0.08
CA GLY A 23 -12.33 -11.61 -1.17
C GLY A 23 -11.83 -12.85 -1.91
N LEU A 24 -11.47 -13.89 -1.17
CA LEU A 24 -10.94 -15.15 -1.73
C LEU A 24 -11.98 -15.94 -2.53
N VAL A 25 -13.25 -15.92 -2.11
CA VAL A 25 -14.31 -16.75 -2.71
C VAL A 25 -15.15 -15.99 -3.73
N LYS A 26 -15.43 -14.70 -3.46
CA LYS A 26 -16.34 -13.88 -4.28
C LYS A 26 -15.62 -12.77 -5.05
N GLY A 27 -14.32 -12.62 -4.87
CA GLY A 27 -13.49 -11.59 -5.51
C GLY A 27 -13.39 -10.29 -4.71
N LEU A 28 -12.38 -9.49 -5.03
CA LEU A 28 -12.03 -8.26 -4.31
C LEU A 28 -13.17 -7.24 -4.31
N GLU A 29 -13.80 -6.98 -5.45
CA GLU A 29 -14.90 -6.01 -5.55
C GLU A 29 -16.08 -6.37 -4.64
N ALA A 30 -16.41 -7.66 -4.51
CA ALA A 30 -17.43 -8.11 -3.58
C ALA A 30 -17.05 -7.86 -2.11
N ALA A 31 -15.74 -7.85 -1.79
CA ALA A 31 -15.22 -7.57 -0.46
C ALA A 31 -14.91 -6.08 -0.20
N LYS A 32 -14.92 -5.22 -1.23
CA LYS A 32 -14.46 -3.82 -1.14
C LYS A 32 -15.07 -3.06 0.03
N LYS A 33 -16.40 -3.09 0.17
CA LYS A 33 -17.12 -2.40 1.25
C LYS A 33 -16.75 -2.91 2.65
N SER A 34 -16.55 -4.21 2.82
CA SER A 34 -16.20 -4.78 4.12
C SER A 34 -14.73 -4.50 4.48
N ILE A 35 -13.83 -4.51 3.49
CA ILE A 35 -12.43 -4.07 3.65
C ILE A 35 -12.40 -2.60 4.07
N ALA A 36 -13.06 -1.71 3.33
CA ALA A 36 -13.15 -0.29 3.65
C ALA A 36 -13.66 -0.03 5.08
N THR A 37 -14.75 -0.71 5.46
CA THR A 37 -15.33 -0.59 6.81
C THR A 37 -14.32 -1.01 7.88
N ARG A 38 -13.63 -2.14 7.71
CA ARG A 38 -12.61 -2.60 8.66
C ARG A 38 -11.48 -1.59 8.79
N LEU A 39 -10.92 -1.12 7.67
CA LEU A 39 -9.84 -0.13 7.65
C LEU A 39 -10.22 1.16 8.37
N LEU A 40 -11.43 1.67 8.15
CA LEU A 40 -11.89 2.90 8.79
C LEU A 40 -12.12 2.74 10.31
N SER A 41 -12.34 1.51 10.78
CA SER A 41 -12.59 1.18 12.19
C SER A 41 -11.36 0.68 12.96
N ASP A 42 -10.30 0.28 12.28
CA ASP A 42 -9.11 -0.32 12.91
C ASP A 42 -8.22 0.77 13.54
N PRO A 43 -7.97 0.74 14.86
CA PRO A 43 -7.13 1.74 15.53
C PRO A 43 -5.66 1.70 15.09
N ASN A 44 -5.20 0.62 14.45
CA ASN A 44 -3.85 0.49 13.90
C ASN A 44 -3.76 0.91 12.42
N VAL A 45 -4.83 1.47 11.86
CA VAL A 45 -4.85 2.03 10.51
C VAL A 45 -5.07 3.54 10.63
N SER A 46 -3.99 4.30 10.48
CA SER A 46 -4.06 5.76 10.43
C SER A 46 -4.20 6.23 9.00
N ILE A 47 -5.26 6.97 8.70
CA ILE A 47 -5.52 7.59 7.39
C ILE A 47 -5.90 9.03 7.65
N TYR A 48 -5.22 9.96 6.99
CA TYR A 48 -5.56 11.38 7.06
C TYR A 48 -7.05 11.64 6.67
N GLU A 49 -7.62 12.74 7.17
CA GLU A 49 -9.05 13.01 7.07
C GLU A 49 -9.60 12.95 5.64
N GLY A 50 -8.92 13.60 4.69
CA GLY A 50 -9.31 13.57 3.28
C GLY A 50 -9.34 12.15 2.71
N GLY A 51 -8.36 11.31 3.06
CA GLY A 51 -8.29 9.93 2.60
C GLY A 51 -9.42 9.07 3.17
N ARG A 52 -9.82 9.31 4.42
CA ARG A 52 -11.01 8.65 4.99
C ARG A 52 -12.26 9.02 4.19
N ASN A 53 -12.41 10.28 3.79
CA ASN A 53 -13.51 10.73 2.94
C ASN A 53 -13.47 10.11 1.54
N ASP A 54 -12.29 9.94 0.95
CA ASP A 54 -12.12 9.26 -0.34
C ASP A 54 -12.64 7.81 -0.28
N ILE A 55 -12.36 7.10 0.82
CA ILE A 55 -12.83 5.74 1.07
C ILE A 55 -14.35 5.71 1.29
N VAL A 56 -14.89 6.61 2.13
CA VAL A 56 -16.34 6.70 2.41
C VAL A 56 -17.14 6.99 1.14
N GLN A 57 -16.57 7.77 0.21
CA GLN A 57 -17.18 8.08 -1.08
C GLN A 57 -17.01 6.96 -2.13
N ASP A 58 -16.42 5.82 -1.76
CA ASP A 58 -16.17 4.66 -2.62
C ASP A 58 -15.29 4.96 -3.86
N LYS A 59 -14.42 5.97 -3.76
CA LYS A 59 -13.58 6.44 -4.87
C LYS A 59 -12.24 5.72 -5.01
N VAL A 60 -11.84 4.98 -3.98
CA VAL A 60 -10.52 4.32 -3.92
C VAL A 60 -10.64 2.91 -4.53
N ASP A 61 -9.70 2.52 -5.39
CA ASP A 61 -9.63 1.19 -6.00
C ASP A 61 -9.50 0.11 -4.91
N VAL A 62 -10.14 -1.04 -5.11
CA VAL A 62 -10.10 -2.12 -4.11
C VAL A 62 -8.69 -2.63 -3.84
N ARG A 63 -7.80 -2.65 -4.84
CA ARG A 63 -6.41 -3.10 -4.70
C ARG A 63 -5.63 -2.17 -3.78
N VAL A 64 -5.91 -0.87 -3.82
CA VAL A 64 -5.34 0.11 -2.87
C VAL A 64 -5.80 -0.21 -1.45
N LEU A 65 -7.09 -0.46 -1.24
CA LEU A 65 -7.62 -0.85 0.08
C LEU A 65 -6.99 -2.16 0.58
N VAL A 66 -6.82 -3.14 -0.31
CA VAL A 66 -6.17 -4.41 0.01
C VAL A 66 -4.73 -4.20 0.43
N LEU A 67 -3.96 -3.33 -0.25
CA LEU A 67 -2.58 -3.07 0.14
C LEU A 67 -2.47 -2.33 1.49
N ILE A 68 -3.41 -1.45 1.83
CA ILE A 68 -3.47 -0.88 3.19
C ILE A 68 -3.70 -1.99 4.23
N ALA A 69 -4.67 -2.88 3.98
CA ALA A 69 -4.96 -4.01 4.86
C ALA A 69 -3.77 -4.98 4.97
N TYR A 70 -3.11 -5.26 3.85
CA TYR A 70 -1.92 -6.10 3.77
C TYR A 70 -0.78 -5.53 4.61
N LEU A 71 -0.44 -4.25 4.44
CA LEU A 71 0.62 -3.60 5.22
C LEU A 71 0.27 -3.55 6.71
N ARG A 72 -1.00 -3.32 7.06
CA ARG A 72 -1.45 -3.44 8.45
C ARG A 72 -1.22 -4.85 8.99
N GLU A 73 -1.54 -5.89 8.23
CA GLU A 73 -1.34 -7.30 8.64
C GLU A 73 0.14 -7.66 8.76
N SER A 74 0.99 -7.13 7.88
CA SER A 74 2.43 -7.42 7.85
C SER A 74 3.22 -6.67 8.94
N PHE A 75 2.82 -5.43 9.26
CA PHE A 75 3.60 -4.54 10.13
C PHE A 75 2.88 -4.19 11.45
N GLY A 76 1.66 -4.67 11.66
CA GLY A 76 0.85 -4.41 12.85
C GLY A 76 0.22 -3.01 12.90
N GLN A 77 0.77 -2.03 12.18
CA GLN A 77 0.24 -0.68 12.02
C GLN A 77 0.66 -0.10 10.67
N VAL A 78 -0.22 0.69 10.05
CA VAL A 78 0.07 1.45 8.83
C VAL A 78 -0.41 2.89 8.97
N THR A 79 0.38 3.84 8.47
CA THR A 79 0.00 5.25 8.36
C THR A 79 0.00 5.68 6.91
N VAL A 80 -1.19 5.99 6.40
CA VAL A 80 -1.45 6.47 5.03
C VAL A 80 -1.47 7.99 5.04
N SER A 81 -0.53 8.61 4.33
CA SER A 81 -0.42 10.07 4.22
C SER A 81 -1.14 10.65 3.02
N SER A 82 -1.44 9.85 1.99
CA SER A 82 -2.09 10.34 0.78
C SER A 82 -2.89 9.23 0.07
N LEU A 83 -4.11 9.60 -0.32
CA LEU A 83 -4.97 8.90 -1.29
C LEU A 83 -5.30 9.93 -2.38
N ILE A 84 -6.57 10.15 -2.72
CA ILE A 84 -6.94 11.04 -3.83
C ILE A 84 -6.74 12.50 -3.42
N SER A 85 -7.41 12.88 -2.32
CA SER A 85 -7.48 14.25 -1.81
C SER A 85 -6.16 14.79 -1.26
N GLY A 86 -5.18 13.92 -1.02
CA GLY A 86 -3.86 14.27 -0.48
C GLY A 86 -2.82 14.58 -1.57
N HIS A 87 -3.18 14.43 -2.84
CA HIS A 87 -2.25 14.56 -3.96
C HIS A 87 -2.73 15.60 -4.99
N ARG A 88 -1.78 16.33 -5.58
CA ARG A 88 -2.03 17.28 -6.69
C ARG A 88 -2.40 16.56 -8.00
N LEU A 89 -3.05 17.25 -8.95
CA LEU A 89 -3.47 16.67 -10.23
C LEU A 89 -2.34 15.93 -10.98
N TYR A 90 -1.18 16.56 -11.06
CA TYR A 90 -0.05 16.04 -11.82
C TYR A 90 0.97 15.38 -10.91
N ALA A 91 1.57 14.26 -11.31
CA ALA A 91 2.77 13.70 -10.68
C ALA A 91 4.04 14.46 -11.13
N ARG A 92 4.06 14.87 -12.40
CA ARG A 92 5.07 15.74 -13.02
C ARG A 92 4.43 16.50 -14.18
N PRO A 93 5.06 17.54 -14.76
CA PRO A 93 4.45 18.32 -15.83
C PRO A 93 3.87 17.44 -16.95
N GLY A 94 2.57 17.60 -17.21
CA GLY A 94 1.84 16.86 -18.24
C GLY A 94 1.45 15.41 -17.90
N VAL A 95 1.78 14.89 -16.71
CA VAL A 95 1.48 13.50 -16.31
C VAL A 95 0.52 13.50 -15.12
N ILE A 96 -0.73 13.07 -15.35
CA ILE A 96 -1.74 12.93 -14.30
C ILE A 96 -1.29 11.86 -13.30
N SER A 97 -1.44 12.14 -12.00
CA SER A 97 -1.08 11.21 -10.93
C SER A 97 -2.08 10.05 -10.82
N ALA A 98 -1.58 8.85 -10.49
CA ALA A 98 -2.40 7.67 -10.18
C ALA A 98 -3.29 7.87 -8.94
N HIS A 99 -2.98 8.84 -8.08
CA HIS A 99 -3.86 9.22 -6.98
C HIS A 99 -5.22 9.76 -7.47
N ILE A 100 -5.26 10.45 -8.61
CA ILE A 100 -6.47 11.12 -9.10
C ILE A 100 -7.61 10.16 -9.43
N PRO A 101 -7.38 9.03 -10.12
CA PRO A 101 -8.40 8.00 -10.29
C PRO A 101 -8.58 7.07 -9.07
N GLY A 102 -7.91 7.31 -7.94
CA GLY A 102 -7.99 6.43 -6.76
C GLY A 102 -7.13 5.16 -6.86
N HIS A 103 -6.09 5.17 -7.69
CA HIS A 103 -5.23 4.02 -7.99
C HIS A 103 -3.87 4.06 -7.28
N ALA A 104 -3.70 4.92 -6.28
CA ALA A 104 -2.45 5.02 -5.55
C ALA A 104 -2.64 5.31 -4.06
N LEU A 105 -1.62 4.97 -3.29
CA LEU A 105 -1.46 5.35 -1.89
C LEU A 105 -0.03 5.79 -1.60
N ASP A 106 0.10 6.71 -0.65
CA ASP A 106 1.39 7.01 -0.01
C ASP A 106 1.36 6.57 1.45
N VAL A 107 2.38 5.82 1.87
CA VAL A 107 2.55 5.33 3.23
C VAL A 107 3.71 6.08 3.88
N SER A 108 3.45 6.79 4.98
CA SER A 108 4.45 7.58 5.69
C SER A 108 5.01 6.92 6.94
N ALA A 109 4.38 5.86 7.46
CA ALA A 109 4.90 5.06 8.56
C ALA A 109 4.35 3.64 8.57
N LEU A 110 5.13 2.71 9.12
CA LEU A 110 4.77 1.30 9.32
C LEU A 110 5.22 0.85 10.71
N GLY A 111 4.39 0.09 11.41
CA GLY A 111 4.74 -0.43 12.75
C GLY A 111 5.14 0.65 13.76
N GLY A 112 4.61 1.87 13.63
CA GLY A 112 5.00 3.02 14.45
C GLY A 112 6.29 3.74 14.01
N THR A 113 7.00 3.24 13.00
CA THR A 113 8.26 3.82 12.49
C THR A 113 7.98 4.66 11.23
N PRO A 114 8.36 5.96 11.22
CA PRO A 114 8.27 6.78 10.02
C PRO A 114 9.14 6.26 8.87
N ILE A 115 8.70 6.39 7.62
CA ILE A 115 9.53 6.10 6.45
C ILE A 115 10.67 7.12 6.34
N GLN A 116 10.41 8.37 6.76
CA GLN A 116 11.43 9.41 6.83
C GLN A 116 12.59 8.97 7.74
N GLY A 117 13.79 8.91 7.17
CA GLY A 117 15.01 8.52 7.88
C GLY A 117 15.17 7.01 8.12
N HIS A 118 14.27 6.16 7.63
CA HIS A 118 14.28 4.71 7.88
C HIS A 118 14.25 3.88 6.59
N GLN A 119 15.06 4.29 5.60
CA GLN A 119 15.20 3.63 4.29
C GLN A 119 16.58 3.00 4.09
N GLU A 120 17.21 2.57 5.19
CA GLU A 120 18.48 1.86 5.22
C GLU A 120 18.35 0.37 4.87
N PRO A 121 19.43 -0.29 4.41
CA PRO A 121 19.45 -1.73 4.19
C PRO A 121 19.03 -2.53 5.43
N GLY A 122 18.14 -3.51 5.28
CA GLY A 122 17.57 -4.29 6.37
C GLY A 122 16.49 -3.57 7.21
N GLY A 123 16.26 -2.28 6.94
CA GLY A 123 15.28 -1.43 7.61
C GLY A 123 13.84 -1.83 7.33
N ILE A 124 12.90 -1.21 8.06
CA ILE A 124 11.46 -1.50 7.91
C ILE A 124 10.94 -1.15 6.51
N THR A 125 11.42 -0.06 5.92
CA THR A 125 11.04 0.35 4.57
C THR A 125 11.51 -0.66 3.53
N GLU A 126 12.74 -1.19 3.66
CA GLU A 126 13.24 -2.22 2.74
C GLU A 126 12.41 -3.49 2.83
N ARG A 127 12.05 -3.92 4.05
CA ARG A 127 11.14 -5.06 4.24
C ARG A 127 9.79 -4.81 3.58
N ALA A 128 9.20 -3.63 3.76
CA ALA A 128 7.93 -3.28 3.14
C ALA A 128 7.97 -3.28 1.62
N VAL A 129 9.02 -2.71 1.01
CA VAL A 129 9.20 -2.71 -0.45
C VAL A 129 9.40 -4.14 -0.96
N ARG A 130 10.16 -4.99 -0.24
CA ARG A 130 10.34 -6.40 -0.57
C ARG A 130 9.02 -7.17 -0.53
N ASP A 131 8.26 -7.01 0.54
CA ASP A 131 6.96 -7.66 0.76
C ASP A 131 5.97 -7.27 -0.36
N LEU A 132 5.92 -5.98 -0.71
CA LEU A 132 5.09 -5.46 -1.80
C LEU A 132 5.46 -6.04 -3.19
N LEU A 133 6.71 -6.47 -3.38
CA LEU A 133 7.13 -7.15 -4.62
C LEU A 133 6.74 -8.63 -4.67
N PHE A 134 6.22 -9.19 -3.58
CA PHE A 134 5.79 -10.58 -3.48
C PHE A 134 4.28 -10.76 -3.30
N VAL A 135 3.50 -9.68 -3.30
CA VAL A 135 2.03 -9.77 -3.30
C VAL A 135 1.51 -10.53 -4.52
N PRO A 136 0.33 -11.17 -4.42
CA PRO A 136 -0.27 -11.88 -5.55
C PRO A 136 -0.47 -10.99 -6.79
N SER A 137 -0.43 -11.60 -7.97
CA SER A 137 -0.49 -10.89 -9.26
C SER A 137 -1.73 -10.02 -9.44
N GLU A 138 -2.86 -10.39 -8.82
CA GLU A 138 -4.11 -9.64 -8.85
C GLU A 138 -4.04 -8.28 -8.14
N VAL A 139 -3.09 -8.10 -7.21
CA VAL A 139 -2.83 -6.85 -6.48
C VAL A 139 -1.39 -6.35 -6.66
N MET A 140 -0.68 -6.83 -7.68
CA MET A 140 0.69 -6.40 -7.95
C MET A 140 0.71 -4.94 -8.45
N PRO A 141 1.34 -4.00 -7.72
CA PRO A 141 1.43 -2.62 -8.16
C PRO A 141 2.41 -2.47 -9.34
N ARG A 142 2.24 -1.40 -10.10
CA ARG A 142 3.18 -1.01 -11.17
C ARG A 142 4.27 -0.05 -10.70
N GLN A 143 4.02 0.62 -9.58
CA GLN A 143 4.92 1.60 -8.99
C GLN A 143 5.06 1.30 -7.50
N ILE A 144 6.29 1.14 -7.02
CA ILE A 144 6.67 1.11 -5.62
C ILE A 144 7.87 2.05 -5.47
N ILE A 145 7.60 3.31 -5.17
CA ILE A 145 8.60 4.37 -5.22
C ILE A 145 8.98 4.76 -3.80
N SER A 146 10.29 4.78 -3.54
CA SER A 146 10.90 5.16 -2.27
C SER A 146 12.31 5.68 -2.56
N LEU A 147 13.24 5.68 -1.61
CA LEU A 147 14.68 5.83 -1.88
C LEU A 147 15.34 4.52 -2.32
N LEU A 148 14.61 3.40 -2.29
CA LEU A 148 15.08 2.08 -2.64
C LEU A 148 14.74 1.72 -4.09
N GLY A 149 15.67 1.04 -4.76
CA GLY A 149 15.49 0.50 -6.11
C GLY A 149 15.76 -0.99 -6.15
N MET A 150 14.72 -1.80 -5.89
CA MET A 150 14.84 -3.27 -5.82
C MET A 150 14.53 -3.97 -7.17
N GLY A 151 14.24 -3.19 -8.22
CA GLY A 151 13.88 -3.70 -9.54
C GLY A 151 12.39 -4.03 -9.67
N GLY A 152 11.96 -4.42 -10.87
CA GLY A 152 10.54 -4.63 -11.18
C GLY A 152 9.74 -3.34 -11.02
N ALA A 153 8.71 -3.36 -10.17
CA ALA A 153 7.91 -2.18 -9.84
C ALA A 153 8.62 -1.20 -8.89
N SER A 154 9.74 -1.60 -8.26
CA SER A 154 10.48 -0.77 -7.31
C SER A 154 11.57 0.06 -7.97
N PHE A 155 11.50 1.38 -7.82
CA PHE A 155 12.51 2.31 -8.30
C PHE A 155 12.67 3.54 -7.40
N PRO A 156 13.89 4.13 -7.32
CA PRO A 156 14.17 5.19 -6.37
C PRO A 156 13.88 6.57 -6.94
N LEU A 157 13.27 7.46 -6.13
CA LEU A 157 13.15 8.90 -6.41
C LEU A 157 13.43 9.72 -5.14
N ALA A 158 14.25 10.76 -5.25
CA ALA A 158 14.75 11.51 -4.09
C ALA A 158 13.67 12.25 -3.29
N ASP A 159 12.58 12.66 -3.95
CA ASP A 159 11.43 13.30 -3.32
C ASP A 159 10.52 12.33 -2.55
N HIS A 160 10.82 11.02 -2.57
CA HIS A 160 10.14 9.98 -1.79
C HIS A 160 10.91 9.63 -0.51
N TYR A 161 11.66 10.59 0.06
CA TYR A 161 12.45 10.37 1.27
C TYR A 161 11.60 10.12 2.53
N ASN A 162 10.33 10.52 2.52
CA ASN A 162 9.42 10.46 3.68
C ASN A 162 8.21 9.52 3.50
N HIS A 163 8.09 8.82 2.37
CA HIS A 163 6.98 7.90 2.14
C HIS A 163 7.33 6.81 1.12
N ILE A 164 6.55 5.72 1.11
CA ILE A 164 6.49 4.76 0.01
C ILE A 164 5.26 5.11 -0.82
N HIS A 165 5.45 5.45 -2.10
CA HIS A 165 4.35 5.60 -3.06
C HIS A 165 4.07 4.27 -3.73
N ILE A 166 2.79 3.90 -3.82
CA ILE A 166 2.35 2.65 -4.45
C ILE A 166 1.23 2.97 -5.45
N GLY A 167 1.40 2.57 -6.71
CA GLY A 167 0.48 2.91 -7.81
C GLY A 167 0.18 1.76 -8.76
N PHE A 168 -1.02 1.76 -9.36
CA PHE A 168 -1.55 0.72 -10.27
C PHE A 168 -1.77 1.19 -11.72
#